data_AF-A0A7S1YTF8-F1
#
_entry.id   AF-A0A7S1YTF8-F1
#
_cell.length_a   1.000
_cell.length_b   1.000
_cell.length_c   1.000
_cell.angle_alpha   90.00
_cell.angle_beta   90.00
_cell.angle_gamma   90.00
#
_symmetry.space_group_name_H-M   'P 1'
#
loop_
_entity.id
_entity.type
_entity.pdbx_description
1 polymer ?
#
loop_
_entity_poly.entity_id
_entity_poly.type
_entity_poly.pdbx_seq_one_letter_code
_entity_poly.pdbx_strand_id
1 'polypeptide(L)'
;ASGGEGEEDDEDGGATKSARDVAYESSLATHPGPLAAEACAFLSHLIVRAINRPARDSTTAAKFLDATVEEYLQILEAQPDGGTGAKAQLRRLLSSSEPSDSTERCWNWKSRSLDVEGTLRRRGRRYNGYPVSDRYYGSFSFDGLALAMHCFYCTGGLNECIHRVVNYCGDADTTGAIAGQMAGAFYGMGGLDGTWRERLERWDRGGQIEARAILLFVAGEERAQTEAEAEPNTTKVKKHTRKVVKREGWSKARAAQ
;
A
#
# COMPACT_ATOMS: atom_id res chain seq x y z
N ALA A 1 -11.96 38.74 38.99
CA ALA A 1 -12.30 38.33 37.62
C ALA A 1 -11.32 37.22 37.27
N SER A 2 -11.75 35.97 37.55
CA SER A 2 -10.98 34.75 37.36
C SER A 2 -11.08 34.31 35.90
N GLY A 3 -10.00 33.69 35.42
CA GLY A 3 -9.78 33.30 34.04
C GLY A 3 -10.73 32.23 33.52
N GLY A 4 -10.67 32.08 32.19
CA GLY A 4 -11.36 31.08 31.39
C GLY A 4 -10.79 31.16 29.98
N GLU A 5 -9.50 30.82 29.83
CA GLU A 5 -8.95 30.43 28.54
C GLU A 5 -9.36 28.97 28.34
N GLY A 6 -10.15 28.72 27.30
CA GLY A 6 -10.59 27.39 26.93
C GLY A 6 -9.41 26.62 26.35
N GLU A 7 -9.01 25.56 27.03
CA GLU A 7 -8.34 24.41 26.40
C GLU A 7 -9.31 23.87 25.34
N GLU A 8 -8.94 24.02 24.07
CA GLU A 8 -9.48 23.18 23.01
C GLU A 8 -8.91 21.79 23.25
N ASP A 9 -9.75 20.92 23.84
CA ASP A 9 -9.50 19.50 23.94
C ASP A 9 -9.41 18.91 22.52
N ASP A 10 -8.19 18.72 22.02
CA ASP A 10 -7.87 17.87 20.87
C ASP A 10 -8.16 16.40 21.23
N GLU A 11 -9.44 16.05 21.29
CA GLU A 11 -9.92 14.67 21.32
C GLU A 11 -9.81 14.03 19.92
N ASP A 12 -8.60 13.87 19.38
CA ASP A 12 -8.35 12.84 18.36
C ASP A 12 -7.95 11.57 19.12
N GLY A 13 -8.96 10.74 19.43
CA GLY A 13 -8.77 9.40 19.99
C GLY A 13 -7.86 8.61 19.07
N GLY A 14 -6.56 8.58 19.40
CA GLY A 14 -5.46 8.14 18.55
C GLY A 14 -5.61 6.73 18.01
N ALA A 15 -6.36 6.57 16.92
CA ALA A 15 -6.35 5.37 16.14
C ALA A 15 -4.95 5.21 15.52
N THR A 16 -4.31 4.07 15.76
CA THR A 16 -3.01 3.76 15.15
C THR A 16 -3.13 3.85 13.64
N LYS A 17 -2.52 4.88 13.04
CA LYS A 17 -2.51 5.07 11.59
C LYS A 17 -1.78 3.91 10.93
N SER A 18 -2.37 3.32 9.91
CA SER A 18 -1.70 2.27 9.15
C SER A 18 -0.60 2.87 8.26
N ALA A 19 0.37 2.06 7.84
CA ALA A 19 1.48 2.51 6.99
C ALA A 19 1.01 3.15 5.65
N ARG A 20 -0.15 2.74 5.14
CA ARG A 20 -0.77 3.34 3.94
C ARG A 20 -1.34 4.73 4.23
N ASP A 21 -1.89 4.96 5.42
CA ASP A 21 -2.48 6.26 5.80
C ASP A 21 -1.35 7.29 5.98
N VAL A 22 -0.26 6.88 6.64
CA VAL A 22 0.95 7.72 6.79
C VAL A 22 1.59 8.02 5.44
N ALA A 23 1.67 7.04 4.52
CA ALA A 23 2.20 7.26 3.18
C ALA A 23 1.33 8.20 2.34
N TYR A 24 0.00 8.10 2.47
CA TYR A 24 -0.95 9.01 1.85
C TYR A 24 -0.73 10.46 2.32
N GLU A 25 -0.72 10.67 3.65
CA GLU A 25 -0.52 11.99 4.26
C GLU A 25 0.85 12.58 3.92
N SER A 26 1.91 11.78 3.97
CA SER A 26 3.26 12.21 3.62
C SER A 26 3.36 12.69 2.17
N SER A 27 2.67 12.02 1.25
CA SER A 27 2.62 12.43 -0.16
C SER A 27 2.02 13.84 -0.32
N LEU A 28 0.99 14.17 0.46
CA LEU A 28 0.29 15.46 0.37
C LEU A 28 1.16 16.66 0.78
N ALA A 29 2.22 16.44 1.54
CA ALA A 29 3.15 17.50 1.94
C ALA A 29 3.88 18.15 0.74
N THR A 30 4.05 17.41 -0.36
CA THR A 30 4.76 17.89 -1.56
C THR A 30 3.90 17.84 -2.83
N HIS A 31 2.91 16.96 -2.87
CA HIS A 31 2.03 16.77 -4.03
C HIS A 31 0.57 16.84 -3.59
N PRO A 32 -0.15 17.95 -3.85
CA PRO A 32 -1.54 18.10 -3.41
C PRO A 32 -2.54 17.20 -4.16
N GLY A 33 -2.07 16.47 -5.18
CA GLY A 33 -2.91 15.62 -6.03
C GLY A 33 -3.24 14.27 -5.37
N PRO A 34 -4.53 13.91 -5.21
CA PRO A 34 -4.94 12.69 -4.52
C PRO A 34 -4.51 11.41 -5.24
N LEU A 35 -4.27 11.45 -6.56
CA LEU A 35 -3.74 10.31 -7.31
C LEU A 35 -2.35 9.89 -6.83
N ALA A 36 -1.45 10.85 -6.60
CA ALA A 36 -0.11 10.53 -6.09
C ALA A 36 -0.18 9.94 -4.68
N ALA A 37 -1.04 10.50 -3.83
CA ALA A 37 -1.24 10.01 -2.47
C ALA A 37 -1.80 8.57 -2.45
N GLU A 38 -2.77 8.24 -3.30
CA GLU A 38 -3.29 6.87 -3.46
C GLU A 38 -2.23 5.89 -4.00
N ALA A 39 -1.38 6.32 -4.95
CA ALA A 39 -0.25 5.50 -5.41
C ALA A 39 0.74 5.20 -4.28
N CYS A 40 1.09 6.20 -3.48
CA CYS A 40 1.98 6.04 -2.32
C CYS A 40 1.37 5.12 -1.27
N ALA A 41 0.08 5.22 -1.00
CA ALA A 41 -0.65 4.35 -0.09
C ALA A 41 -0.60 2.87 -0.53
N PHE A 42 -0.86 2.61 -1.82
CA PHE A 42 -0.75 1.26 -2.40
C PHE A 42 0.69 0.72 -2.36
N LEU A 43 1.67 1.54 -2.77
CA LEU A 43 3.07 1.16 -2.77
C LEU A 43 3.55 0.81 -1.35
N SER A 44 3.16 1.60 -0.35
CA SER A 44 3.43 1.33 1.07
C SER A 44 2.84 -0.01 1.52
N HIS A 45 1.58 -0.29 1.19
CA HIS A 45 0.95 -1.57 1.50
C HIS A 45 1.69 -2.76 0.87
N LEU A 46 2.08 -2.64 -0.40
CA LEU A 46 2.86 -3.67 -1.10
C LEU A 46 4.21 -3.90 -0.42
N ILE A 47 4.95 -2.84 -0.07
CA ILE A 47 6.27 -2.92 0.58
C ILE A 47 6.15 -3.58 1.96
N VAL A 48 5.19 -3.15 2.78
CA VAL A 48 4.94 -3.75 4.11
C VAL A 48 4.61 -5.23 3.97
N ARG A 49 3.76 -5.60 3.01
CA ARG A 49 3.43 -7.00 2.75
C ARG A 49 4.65 -7.80 2.27
N ALA A 50 5.52 -7.20 1.46
CA ALA A 50 6.75 -7.84 0.96
C ALA A 50 7.77 -8.08 2.07
N ILE A 51 7.98 -7.10 2.97
CA ILE A 51 8.90 -7.20 4.12
C ILE A 51 8.43 -8.28 5.10
N ASN A 52 7.12 -8.41 5.31
CA ASN A 52 6.54 -9.40 6.22
C ASN A 52 6.37 -10.80 5.61
N ARG A 53 6.93 -11.06 4.43
CA ARG A 53 6.88 -12.39 3.82
C ARG A 53 7.67 -13.40 4.66
N PRO A 54 7.17 -14.65 4.78
CA PRO A 54 7.93 -15.71 5.43
C PRO A 54 9.28 -15.95 4.72
N ALA A 55 10.34 -16.18 5.49
CA ALA A 55 11.70 -16.38 4.96
C ALA A 55 11.83 -17.55 3.94
N ARG A 56 10.90 -18.50 3.94
CA ARG A 56 10.85 -19.63 3.00
C ARG A 56 9.71 -19.53 1.99
N ASP A 57 9.29 -18.32 1.66
CA ASP A 57 8.26 -18.10 0.65
C ASP A 57 8.83 -18.22 -0.77
N SER A 58 8.36 -19.24 -1.50
CA SER A 58 8.72 -19.53 -2.89
C SER A 58 7.80 -18.87 -3.93
N THR A 59 6.89 -18.01 -3.47
CA THR A 59 6.00 -17.23 -4.35
C THR A 59 6.82 -16.37 -5.30
N THR A 60 6.45 -16.35 -6.58
CA THR A 60 7.03 -15.48 -7.60
C THR A 60 6.52 -14.04 -7.44
N ALA A 61 7.26 -13.04 -7.90
CA ALA A 61 6.80 -11.64 -7.90
C ALA A 61 5.42 -11.46 -8.53
N ALA A 62 5.13 -12.14 -9.65
CA ALA A 62 3.83 -12.11 -10.30
C ALA A 62 2.68 -12.53 -9.37
N LYS A 63 2.74 -13.75 -8.83
CA LYS A 63 1.75 -14.28 -7.87
C LYS A 63 1.63 -13.41 -6.61
N PHE A 64 2.74 -12.89 -6.11
CA PHE A 64 2.73 -11.99 -4.96
C PHE A 64 1.98 -10.69 -5.27
N LEU A 65 2.27 -10.08 -6.43
CA LEU A 65 1.63 -8.84 -6.85
C LEU A 65 0.13 -9.06 -7.14
N ASP A 66 -0.24 -10.18 -7.78
CA ASP A 66 -1.64 -10.56 -7.99
C ASP A 66 -2.42 -10.62 -6.66
N ALA A 67 -1.89 -11.34 -5.67
CA ALA A 67 -2.53 -11.47 -4.37
C ALA A 67 -2.52 -10.16 -3.56
N THR A 68 -1.52 -9.29 -3.76
CA THR A 68 -1.45 -7.94 -3.14
C THR A 68 -2.51 -7.02 -3.71
N VAL A 69 -2.70 -7.06 -5.02
CA VAL A 69 -3.73 -6.29 -5.72
C VAL A 69 -5.12 -6.76 -5.32
N GLU A 70 -5.35 -8.07 -5.23
CA GLU A 70 -6.65 -8.63 -4.80
C GLU A 70 -7.04 -8.13 -3.39
N GLU A 71 -6.10 -8.21 -2.43
CA GLU A 71 -6.31 -7.70 -1.07
C GLU A 71 -6.58 -6.18 -1.08
N TYR A 72 -5.79 -5.40 -1.82
CA TYR A 72 -5.95 -3.95 -1.84
C TYR A 72 -7.24 -3.50 -2.53
N LEU A 73 -7.74 -4.23 -3.53
CA LEU A 73 -9.04 -3.95 -4.12
C LEU A 73 -10.17 -4.11 -3.10
N GLN A 74 -10.12 -5.12 -2.23
CA GLN A 74 -11.10 -5.30 -1.14
C GLN A 74 -11.06 -4.12 -0.16
N ILE A 75 -9.87 -3.59 0.15
CA ILE A 75 -9.71 -2.38 0.96
C ILE A 75 -10.38 -1.18 0.28
N LEU A 76 -10.16 -0.99 -1.02
CA LEU A 76 -10.74 0.11 -1.79
C LEU A 76 -12.26 0.00 -1.94
N GLU A 77 -12.83 -1.21 -1.93
CA GLU A 77 -14.28 -1.44 -1.96
C GLU A 77 -14.94 -1.11 -0.63
N ALA A 78 -14.27 -1.41 0.49
CA ALA A 78 -14.77 -1.13 1.84
C ALA A 78 -14.76 0.37 2.20
N GLN A 79 -14.03 1.20 1.44
CA GLN A 79 -13.86 2.62 1.74
C GLN A 79 -14.55 3.50 0.68
N PRO A 80 -15.23 4.59 1.10
CA PRO A 80 -15.71 5.59 0.16
C PRO A 80 -14.54 6.28 -0.55
N ASP A 81 -14.80 6.73 -1.78
CA ASP A 81 -13.83 7.40 -2.68
C ASP A 81 -13.41 8.81 -2.19
N GLY A 82 -14.06 9.33 -1.15
CA GLY A 82 -13.77 10.67 -0.59
C GLY A 82 -14.11 11.82 -1.55
N GLY A 83 -14.78 11.54 -2.67
CA GLY A 83 -15.25 12.53 -3.65
C GLY A 83 -14.20 13.03 -4.64
N THR A 84 -12.98 12.49 -4.63
CA THR A 84 -11.87 12.95 -5.49
C THR A 84 -11.75 12.19 -6.81
N GLY A 85 -12.36 11.01 -6.92
CA GLY A 85 -12.18 10.08 -8.04
C GLY A 85 -10.87 9.28 -7.98
N ALA A 86 -9.99 9.54 -7.00
CA ALA A 86 -8.65 8.97 -7.00
C ALA A 86 -8.64 7.45 -6.72
N LYS A 87 -9.46 6.97 -5.79
CA LYS A 87 -9.60 5.52 -5.54
C LYS A 87 -10.22 4.83 -6.73
N ALA A 88 -11.19 5.45 -7.40
CA ALA A 88 -11.74 4.91 -8.65
C ALA A 88 -10.68 4.77 -9.75
N GLN A 89 -9.81 5.76 -9.94
CA GLN A 89 -8.69 5.65 -10.88
C GLN A 89 -7.67 4.59 -10.44
N LEU A 90 -7.39 4.48 -9.14
CA LEU A 90 -6.47 3.44 -8.64
C LEU A 90 -7.06 2.05 -8.89
N ARG A 91 -8.35 1.83 -8.64
CA ARG A 91 -9.04 0.56 -8.97
C ARG A 91 -8.89 0.22 -10.46
N ARG A 92 -9.04 1.21 -11.36
CA ARG A 92 -8.82 1.02 -12.80
C ARG A 92 -7.40 0.53 -13.09
N LEU A 93 -6.38 1.22 -12.56
CA LEU A 93 -4.97 0.82 -12.72
C LEU A 93 -4.72 -0.60 -12.20
N LEU A 94 -5.17 -0.89 -10.97
CA LEU A 94 -4.96 -2.18 -10.33
C LEU A 94 -5.70 -3.32 -11.06
N SER A 95 -6.83 -3.04 -11.70
CA SER A 95 -7.55 -4.03 -12.51
C SER A 95 -6.76 -4.51 -13.73
N SER A 96 -5.83 -3.70 -14.25
CA SER A 96 -5.02 -4.02 -15.43
C SER A 96 -5.85 -4.40 -16.67
N SER A 97 -7.02 -3.76 -16.85
CA SER A 97 -8.06 -4.17 -17.80
C SER A 97 -8.53 -3.07 -18.76
N GLU A 98 -7.70 -2.05 -18.99
CA GLU A 98 -8.02 -0.90 -19.85
C GLU A 98 -8.32 -1.31 -21.30
N PRO A 99 -9.40 -0.79 -21.91
CA PRO A 99 -9.78 -1.02 -23.31
C PRO A 99 -8.70 -0.63 -24.33
N SER A 100 -8.76 -1.18 -25.55
CA SER A 100 -7.73 -0.97 -26.58
C SER A 100 -7.65 0.44 -27.13
N ASP A 101 -8.67 1.26 -26.92
CA ASP A 101 -8.77 2.67 -27.30
C ASP A 101 -8.52 3.62 -26.11
N SER A 102 -8.23 3.09 -24.91
CA SER A 102 -8.00 3.89 -23.70
C SER A 102 -6.74 4.75 -23.77
N THR A 103 -6.81 5.99 -23.28
CA THR A 103 -5.65 6.86 -23.01
C THR A 103 -4.85 6.42 -21.79
N GLU A 104 -5.31 5.39 -21.09
CA GLU A 104 -4.65 4.74 -19.97
C GLU A 104 -4.20 3.32 -20.32
N ARG A 105 -4.12 2.96 -21.60
CA ARG A 105 -3.79 1.58 -22.05
C ARG A 105 -2.46 1.05 -21.46
N CYS A 106 -1.51 1.93 -21.13
CA CYS A 106 -0.28 1.57 -20.44
C CYS A 106 -0.48 1.12 -18.98
N TRP A 107 -1.68 1.20 -18.42
CA TRP A 107 -2.00 0.67 -17.09
C TRP A 107 -2.24 -0.84 -17.08
N ASN A 108 -2.24 -1.50 -18.24
CA ASN A 108 -2.35 -2.95 -18.33
C ASN A 108 -1.02 -3.65 -18.03
N TRP A 109 -0.48 -3.41 -16.84
CA TRP A 109 0.80 -3.93 -16.35
C TRP A 109 0.92 -5.47 -16.35
N LYS A 110 -0.19 -6.22 -16.34
CA LYS A 110 -0.20 -7.69 -16.53
C LYS A 110 0.02 -8.13 -17.98
N SER A 111 -0.03 -7.21 -18.94
CA SER A 111 0.14 -7.53 -20.36
C SER A 111 1.55 -8.04 -20.63
N ARG A 112 1.67 -8.90 -21.66
CA ARG A 112 2.98 -9.39 -22.15
C ARG A 112 3.94 -8.25 -22.51
N SER A 113 3.41 -7.14 -23.02
CA SER A 113 4.14 -5.92 -23.33
C SER A 113 3.29 -4.71 -22.96
N LEU A 114 3.92 -3.69 -22.36
CA LEU A 114 3.24 -2.46 -21.99
C LEU A 114 3.09 -1.54 -23.23
N ASP A 115 1.87 -1.16 -23.58
CA ASP A 115 1.58 -0.31 -24.75
C ASP A 115 1.83 1.18 -24.45
N VAL A 116 3.09 1.53 -24.19
CA VAL A 116 3.49 2.92 -23.92
C VAL A 116 3.32 3.79 -25.16
N GLU A 117 3.83 3.34 -26.31
CA GLU A 117 3.79 4.10 -27.56
C GLU A 117 2.35 4.36 -28.03
N GLY A 118 1.50 3.33 -28.06
CA GLY A 118 0.10 3.49 -28.42
C GLY A 118 -0.63 4.42 -27.46
N THR A 119 -0.30 4.36 -26.15
CA THR A 119 -0.87 5.29 -25.16
C THR A 119 -0.49 6.73 -25.46
N LEU A 120 0.78 7.02 -25.71
CA LEU A 120 1.24 8.37 -26.07
C LEU A 120 0.58 8.87 -27.36
N ARG A 121 0.42 8.00 -28.37
CA ARG A 121 -0.29 8.35 -29.61
C ARG A 121 -1.75 8.71 -29.36
N ARG A 122 -2.47 7.93 -28.53
CA ARG A 122 -3.88 8.21 -28.19
C ARG A 122 -4.05 9.51 -27.41
N ARG A 123 -3.11 9.81 -26.50
CA ARG A 123 -3.08 11.07 -25.75
C ARG A 123 -2.78 12.29 -26.63
N GLY A 124 -2.16 12.09 -27.79
CA GLY A 124 -1.86 13.17 -28.73
C GLY A 124 -0.89 14.18 -28.14
N ARG A 125 -1.18 15.48 -28.28
CA ARG A 125 -0.28 16.56 -27.83
C ARG A 125 -0.52 17.01 -26.39
N ARG A 126 -1.67 16.69 -25.81
CA ARG A 126 -2.06 17.13 -24.46
C ARG A 126 -2.87 16.06 -23.75
N TYR A 127 -2.59 15.85 -22.47
CA TYR A 127 -3.30 14.92 -21.60
C TYR A 127 -3.45 15.52 -20.22
N ASN A 128 -4.67 15.48 -19.66
CA ASN A 128 -5.00 16.08 -18.36
C ASN A 128 -4.53 17.54 -18.20
N GLY A 129 -4.54 18.32 -19.28
CA GLY A 129 -4.09 19.71 -19.30
C GLY A 129 -2.59 19.93 -19.56
N TYR A 130 -1.76 18.88 -19.47
CA TYR A 130 -0.31 18.94 -19.65
C TYR A 130 0.11 18.56 -21.08
N PRO A 131 1.25 19.08 -21.58
CA PRO A 131 1.82 18.64 -22.84
C PRO A 131 2.29 17.18 -22.75
N VAL A 132 2.13 16.44 -23.85
CA VAL A 132 2.63 15.07 -23.98
C VAL A 132 3.86 15.09 -24.89
N SER A 133 4.93 14.45 -24.42
CA SER A 133 6.15 14.20 -25.19
C SER A 133 6.13 12.76 -25.68
N ASP A 134 6.55 12.54 -26.93
CA ASP A 134 6.76 11.18 -27.47
C ASP A 134 8.05 10.53 -26.94
N ARG A 135 8.92 11.30 -26.26
CA ARG A 135 10.23 10.85 -25.75
C ARG A 135 10.32 10.79 -24.22
N TYR A 136 9.30 11.25 -23.51
CA TYR A 136 9.32 11.32 -22.05
C TYR A 136 8.01 10.75 -21.48
N TYR A 137 8.13 9.65 -20.75
CA TYR A 137 7.05 8.85 -20.18
C TYR A 137 7.38 8.46 -18.73
N GLY A 138 6.37 8.17 -17.92
CA GLY A 138 6.53 7.67 -16.55
C GLY A 138 6.38 8.72 -15.45
N SER A 139 6.41 10.01 -15.79
CA SER A 139 6.32 11.11 -14.81
C SER A 139 4.92 11.37 -14.24
N PHE A 140 3.88 10.83 -14.89
CA PHE A 140 2.56 10.79 -14.28
C PHE A 140 2.52 9.63 -13.29
N SER A 141 2.17 9.89 -12.02
CA SER A 141 2.34 8.93 -10.91
C SER A 141 1.79 7.53 -11.20
N PHE A 142 0.61 7.46 -11.82
CA PHE A 142 -0.03 6.19 -12.17
C PHE A 142 0.62 5.49 -13.36
N ASP A 143 1.16 6.23 -14.32
CA ASP A 143 1.95 5.63 -15.40
C ASP A 143 3.26 5.06 -14.86
N GLY A 144 3.94 5.80 -13.99
CA GLY A 144 5.18 5.35 -13.36
C GLY A 144 4.96 4.11 -12.48
N LEU A 145 3.88 4.11 -11.69
CA LEU A 145 3.48 2.94 -10.90
C LEU A 145 3.15 1.73 -11.79
N ALA A 146 2.35 1.89 -12.84
CA ALA A 146 2.00 0.80 -13.75
C ALA A 146 3.22 0.22 -14.46
N LEU A 147 4.17 1.07 -14.90
CA LEU A 147 5.42 0.63 -15.51
C LEU A 147 6.29 -0.15 -14.52
N ALA A 148 6.44 0.35 -13.30
CA ALA A 148 7.19 -0.34 -12.27
C ALA A 148 6.55 -1.70 -11.91
N MET A 149 5.22 -1.74 -11.77
CA MET A 149 4.46 -2.97 -11.53
C MET A 149 4.65 -3.97 -12.68
N HIS A 150 4.61 -3.51 -13.93
CA HIS A 150 4.85 -4.37 -15.10
C HIS A 150 6.25 -5.00 -15.04
N CYS A 151 7.27 -4.21 -14.75
CA CYS A 151 8.64 -4.70 -14.70
C CYS A 151 8.84 -5.69 -13.53
N PHE A 152 8.27 -5.39 -12.37
CA PHE A 152 8.29 -6.31 -11.23
C PHE A 152 7.52 -7.61 -11.51
N TYR A 153 6.36 -7.52 -12.17
CA TYR A 153 5.53 -8.68 -12.53
C TYR A 153 6.23 -9.62 -13.52
N CYS A 154 6.95 -9.07 -14.50
CA CYS A 154 7.53 -9.83 -15.60
C CYS A 154 8.97 -10.33 -15.36
N THR A 155 9.56 -10.09 -14.19
CA THR A 155 10.97 -10.43 -13.92
C THR A 155 11.12 -11.37 -12.72
N GLY A 156 12.27 -12.05 -12.66
CA GLY A 156 12.59 -13.05 -11.63
C GLY A 156 13.53 -12.56 -10.53
N GLY A 157 14.03 -11.33 -10.59
CA GLY A 157 15.00 -10.81 -9.63
C GLY A 157 15.18 -9.31 -9.65
N LEU A 158 15.85 -8.79 -8.61
CA LEU A 158 16.07 -7.36 -8.39
C LEU A 158 16.81 -6.69 -9.56
N ASN A 159 17.94 -7.27 -9.99
CA ASN A 159 18.72 -6.72 -11.09
C ASN A 159 17.95 -6.71 -12.42
N GLU A 160 17.20 -7.78 -12.70
CA GLU A 160 16.41 -7.89 -13.92
C GLU A 160 15.27 -6.85 -13.93
N CYS A 161 14.60 -6.66 -12.79
CA CYS A 161 13.55 -5.66 -12.62
C CYS A 161 14.09 -4.24 -12.87
N ILE A 162 15.18 -3.86 -12.19
CA ILE A 162 15.82 -2.55 -12.32
C ILE A 162 16.32 -2.35 -13.76
N HIS A 163 17.00 -3.34 -14.33
CA HIS A 163 17.47 -3.25 -15.71
C HIS A 163 16.31 -3.05 -16.69
N ARG A 164 15.21 -3.79 -16.51
CA ARG A 164 14.04 -3.69 -17.39
C ARG A 164 13.39 -2.31 -17.32
N VAL A 165 13.17 -1.79 -16.12
CA VAL A 165 12.45 -0.52 -15.95
C VAL A 165 13.24 0.67 -16.50
N VAL A 166 14.56 0.75 -16.27
CA VAL A 166 15.36 1.88 -16.77
C VAL A 166 15.47 1.89 -18.30
N ASN A 167 15.34 0.72 -18.94
CA ASN A 167 15.32 0.59 -20.39
C ASN A 167 13.98 0.98 -21.05
N TYR A 168 12.93 1.29 -20.27
CA TYR A 168 11.76 2.02 -20.79
C TYR A 168 12.04 3.53 -20.98
N CYS A 169 13.19 4.03 -20.52
CA CYS A 169 13.62 5.41 -20.62
C CYS A 169 12.58 6.39 -20.02
N GLY A 170 12.56 7.65 -20.49
CA GLY A 170 11.69 8.69 -19.94
C GLY A 170 12.12 9.07 -18.53
N ASP A 171 11.20 8.95 -17.57
CA ASP A 171 11.39 9.21 -16.14
C ASP A 171 12.03 8.00 -15.43
N ALA A 172 13.17 7.57 -15.96
CA ALA A 172 13.82 6.30 -15.61
C ALA A 172 14.35 6.27 -14.17
N ASP A 173 14.75 7.42 -13.62
CA ASP A 173 15.16 7.57 -12.23
C ASP A 173 13.98 7.37 -11.27
N THR A 174 12.85 8.03 -11.52
CA THR A 174 11.64 7.88 -10.69
C THR A 174 11.04 6.48 -10.82
N THR A 175 10.86 5.98 -12.04
CA THR A 175 10.30 4.63 -12.27
C THR A 175 11.24 3.53 -11.78
N GLY A 176 12.56 3.74 -11.92
CA GLY A 176 13.61 2.91 -11.33
C GLY A 176 13.54 2.89 -9.81
N ALA A 177 13.32 4.03 -9.16
CA ALA A 177 13.17 4.11 -7.71
C ALA A 177 11.90 3.40 -7.20
N ILE A 178 10.76 3.52 -7.90
CA ILE A 178 9.52 2.81 -7.54
C ILE A 178 9.72 1.30 -7.69
N ALA A 179 10.26 0.86 -8.83
CA ALA A 179 10.54 -0.56 -9.07
C ALA A 179 11.56 -1.13 -8.08
N GLY A 180 12.61 -0.36 -7.76
CA GLY A 180 13.64 -0.73 -6.80
C GLY A 180 13.10 -0.89 -5.38
N GLN A 181 12.15 -0.05 -4.95
CA GLN A 181 11.49 -0.20 -3.66
C GLN A 181 10.66 -1.51 -3.59
N MET A 182 9.84 -1.79 -4.61
CA MET A 182 9.04 -3.02 -4.66
C MET A 182 9.91 -4.28 -4.75
N ALA A 183 10.83 -4.30 -5.71
CA ALA A 183 11.71 -5.44 -5.94
C ALA A 183 12.71 -5.62 -4.80
N GLY A 184 13.22 -4.54 -4.21
CA GLY A 184 14.13 -4.58 -3.07
C GLY A 184 13.46 -5.14 -1.82
N ALA A 185 12.22 -4.71 -1.55
CA ALA A 185 11.43 -5.28 -0.45
C ALA A 185 11.11 -6.77 -0.67
N PHE A 186 10.92 -7.19 -1.92
CA PHE A 186 10.53 -8.57 -2.25
C PHE A 186 11.72 -9.55 -2.35
N TYR A 187 12.79 -9.17 -3.04
CA TYR A 187 13.97 -10.03 -3.29
C TYR A 187 15.08 -9.83 -2.26
N GLY A 188 15.04 -8.73 -1.51
CA GLY A 188 16.09 -8.34 -0.58
C GLY A 188 17.33 -7.75 -1.26
N MET A 189 18.10 -6.99 -0.48
CA MET A 189 19.33 -6.34 -0.95
C MET A 189 20.44 -7.30 -1.38
N GLY A 190 20.39 -8.56 -0.94
CA GLY A 190 21.34 -9.60 -1.37
C GLY A 190 21.22 -9.96 -2.85
N GLY A 191 20.09 -9.66 -3.49
CA GLY A 191 19.88 -9.88 -4.93
C GLY A 191 20.43 -8.79 -5.84
N LEU A 192 20.96 -7.69 -5.30
CA LEU A 192 21.48 -6.56 -6.06
C LEU A 192 22.92 -6.83 -6.52
N ASP A 193 23.24 -6.49 -7.76
CA ASP A 193 24.60 -6.58 -8.30
C ASP A 193 25.57 -5.73 -7.44
N GLY A 194 26.64 -6.38 -6.95
CA GLY A 194 27.64 -5.73 -6.10
C GLY A 194 28.28 -4.52 -6.77
N THR A 195 28.50 -4.57 -8.09
CA THR A 195 29.12 -3.48 -8.85
C THR A 195 28.22 -2.24 -8.93
N TRP A 196 26.90 -2.42 -9.00
CA TRP A 196 25.95 -1.30 -8.95
C TRP A 196 25.95 -0.67 -7.58
N ARG A 197 26.00 -1.50 -6.54
CA ARG A 197 26.00 -1.08 -5.14
C ARG A 197 27.28 -0.36 -4.71
N GLU A 198 28.40 -0.68 -5.34
CA GLU A 198 29.69 0.00 -5.18
C GLU A 198 29.74 1.35 -5.92
N ARG A 199 29.04 1.46 -7.06
CA ARG A 199 28.97 2.69 -7.87
C ARG A 199 27.89 3.68 -7.41
N LEU A 200 26.96 3.26 -6.56
CA LEU A 200 25.92 4.12 -6.04
C LEU A 200 26.55 5.27 -5.25
N GLU A 201 26.29 6.51 -5.66
CA GLU A 201 26.73 7.67 -4.88
C GLU A 201 25.97 7.67 -3.55
N ARG A 202 26.70 7.54 -2.45
CA ARG A 202 26.12 7.52 -1.11
C ARG A 202 26.24 8.91 -0.51
N TRP A 203 25.11 9.60 -0.42
CA TRP A 203 25.02 10.82 0.39
C TRP A 203 25.21 10.48 1.87
N ASP A 204 24.61 9.40 2.33
CA ASP A 204 24.76 8.89 3.69
C ASP A 204 25.93 7.92 3.81
N ARG A 205 27.15 8.46 3.81
CA ARG A 205 28.38 7.66 3.92
C ARG A 205 28.55 6.99 5.30
N GLY A 206 27.77 7.40 6.29
CA GLY A 206 27.80 6.88 7.66
C GLY A 206 26.77 5.79 7.95
N GLY A 207 25.88 5.47 7.01
CA GLY A 207 24.82 4.48 7.20
C GLY A 207 23.75 4.90 8.22
N GLN A 208 23.56 6.20 8.42
CA GLN A 208 22.59 6.75 9.37
C GLN A 208 21.15 6.45 8.99
N ILE A 209 20.82 6.42 7.70
CA ILE A 209 19.50 6.11 7.15
C ILE A 209 19.18 4.65 7.45
N GLU A 210 20.08 3.74 7.14
CA GLU A 210 19.91 2.31 7.44
C GLU A 210 19.82 2.08 8.95
N ALA A 211 20.68 2.71 9.74
CA ALA A 211 20.64 2.61 11.20
C ALA A 211 19.30 3.12 11.76
N ARG A 212 18.81 4.28 11.30
CA ARG A 212 17.51 4.83 11.70
C ARG A 212 16.36 3.91 11.31
N ALA A 213 16.39 3.35 10.10
CA ALA A 213 15.36 2.41 9.66
C ALA A 213 15.30 1.17 10.57
N ILE A 214 16.46 0.60 10.93
CA ILE A 214 16.54 -0.53 11.87
C ILE A 214 16.03 -0.13 13.26
N LEU A 215 16.46 1.02 13.79
CA LEU A 215 16.03 1.48 15.11
C LEU A 215 14.52 1.74 15.17
N LEU A 216 13.95 2.36 14.14
CA LEU A 216 12.50 2.59 14.04
C LEU A 216 11.72 1.28 13.92
N PHE A 217 12.24 0.31 13.15
CA PHE A 217 11.63 -1.01 13.04
C PHE A 217 11.61 -1.73 14.40
N VAL A 218 12.74 -1.77 15.10
CA VAL A 218 12.85 -2.40 16.43
C VAL A 218 11.94 -1.70 17.44
N ALA A 219 11.94 -0.37 17.48
CA ALA A 219 11.06 0.39 18.36
C ALA A 219 9.57 0.13 18.05
N GLY A 220 9.23 -0.04 16.76
CA GLY A 220 7.88 -0.44 16.33
C GLY A 220 7.48 -1.83 16.84
N GLU A 221 8.37 -2.81 16.75
CA GLU A 221 8.15 -4.17 17.25
C GLU A 221 7.99 -4.20 18.78
N GLU A 222 8.85 -3.50 19.52
CA GLU A 222 8.76 -3.39 20.99
C GLU A 222 7.45 -2.75 21.44
N ARG A 223 7.02 -1.70 20.72
CA ARG A 223 5.73 -1.04 20.98
C ARG A 223 4.56 -1.99 20.71
N ALA A 224 4.56 -2.70 19.59
CA ALA A 224 3.50 -3.65 19.24
C ALA A 224 3.40 -4.79 20.27
N GLN A 225 4.54 -5.28 20.79
CA GLN A 225 4.57 -6.28 21.87
C GLN A 225 3.95 -5.72 23.16
N THR A 226 4.34 -4.50 23.55
CA THR A 226 3.80 -3.83 24.75
C THR A 226 2.29 -3.60 24.65
N GLU A 227 1.79 -3.17 23.49
CA GLU A 227 0.36 -2.96 23.22
C GLU A 227 -0.41 -4.29 23.29
N ALA A 228 0.14 -5.37 22.70
CA ALA A 228 -0.47 -6.71 22.75
C ALA A 228 -0.51 -7.31 24.17
N GLU A 229 0.49 -7.00 25.01
CA GLU A 229 0.52 -7.40 26.43
C GLU A 229 -0.44 -6.57 27.31
N ALA A 230 -0.68 -5.31 26.93
CA ALA A 230 -1.59 -4.40 27.62
C ALA A 230 -3.08 -4.67 27.30
N GLU A 231 -3.39 -5.35 26.19
CA GLU A 231 -4.76 -5.78 25.89
C GLU A 231 -5.22 -6.81 26.94
N PRO A 232 -6.23 -6.51 27.77
CA PRO A 232 -6.68 -7.43 28.80
C PRO A 232 -7.22 -8.70 28.15
N ASN A 233 -6.69 -9.83 28.61
CA ASN A 233 -7.07 -11.19 28.25
C ASN A 233 -8.56 -11.44 28.51
N THR A 234 -9.43 -11.03 27.58
CA THR A 234 -10.89 -11.28 27.65
C THR A 234 -11.20 -12.71 27.24
N THR A 235 -10.59 -13.69 27.91
CA THR A 235 -10.96 -15.09 27.72
C THR A 235 -11.84 -15.59 28.87
N LYS A 236 -13.08 -15.95 28.48
CA LYS A 236 -14.02 -16.90 29.13
C LYS A 236 -14.90 -16.36 30.27
N VAL A 237 -15.96 -15.62 29.92
CA VAL A 237 -17.22 -15.72 30.66
C VAL A 237 -17.73 -17.16 30.52
N LYS A 238 -17.47 -18.00 31.54
CA LYS A 238 -18.21 -19.26 31.71
C LYS A 238 -19.69 -18.89 31.81
N LYS A 239 -20.47 -19.16 30.76
CA LYS A 239 -21.94 -19.17 30.85
C LYS A 239 -22.33 -20.16 31.95
N HIS A 240 -22.60 -19.65 33.15
CA HIS A 240 -23.37 -20.37 34.14
C HIS A 240 -24.79 -20.48 33.57
N THR A 241 -25.08 -21.56 32.87
CA THR A 241 -26.45 -22.00 32.63
C THR A 241 -27.12 -22.22 33.99
N ARG A 242 -27.91 -21.24 34.43
CA ARG A 242 -28.90 -21.44 35.50
C ARG A 242 -29.83 -22.56 35.04
N LYS A 243 -29.76 -23.72 35.71
CA LYS A 243 -30.77 -24.77 35.60
C LYS A 243 -32.11 -24.16 36.03
N VAL A 244 -33.01 -23.96 35.08
CA VAL A 244 -34.44 -23.72 35.37
C VAL A 244 -34.99 -25.04 35.90
N VAL A 245 -35.23 -25.11 37.21
CA VAL A 245 -35.95 -26.20 37.84
C VAL A 245 -37.42 -26.07 37.44
N LYS A 246 -37.92 -27.04 36.66
CA LYS A 246 -39.35 -27.21 36.41
C LYS A 246 -40.06 -27.46 37.75
N ARG A 247 -40.92 -26.54 38.17
CA ARG A 247 -41.93 -26.81 39.21
C ARG A 247 -43.20 -27.30 38.52
N GLU A 248 -43.30 -28.61 38.37
CA GLU A 248 -44.59 -29.28 38.20
C GLU A 248 -45.24 -29.43 39.57
N GLY A 249 -46.55 -29.15 39.64
CA GLY A 249 -47.40 -29.58 40.75
C GLY A 249 -47.70 -28.53 41.82
N TRP A 250 -48.69 -27.67 41.57
CA TRP A 250 -49.69 -27.36 42.60
C TRP A 250 -51.00 -26.90 41.96
N SER A 251 -51.89 -27.88 41.77
CA SER A 251 -53.33 -27.68 41.68
C SER A 251 -53.93 -27.52 43.08
N LYS A 252 -55.00 -26.72 43.15
CA LYS A 252 -55.98 -26.55 44.25
C LYS A 252 -55.67 -25.43 45.25
N ALA A 253 -56.36 -24.31 45.07
CA ALA A 253 -57.40 -23.81 45.99
C ALA A 253 -57.56 -22.29 45.82
N ARG A 254 -58.48 -21.87 44.95
CA ARG A 254 -59.24 -20.64 45.17
C ARG A 254 -60.68 -21.07 45.39
N ALA A 255 -61.05 -21.17 46.65
CA ALA A 255 -62.42 -21.20 47.11
C ALA A 255 -62.52 -20.17 48.24
N ALA A 256 -63.47 -19.26 48.05
CA ALA A 256 -64.14 -18.44 49.06
C ALA A 256 -63.35 -17.35 49.81
N GLN A 257 -63.93 -16.15 49.71
CA GLN A 257 -63.91 -14.98 50.60
C GLN A 257 -62.70 -14.05 50.54
#